data_AF-A0A8S2X320-F1
#
_entry.id   AF-A0A8S2X320-F1
#
_cell.length_a   1.000
_cell.length_b   1.000
_cell.length_c   1.000
_cell.angle_alpha   90.00
_cell.angle_beta   90.00
_cell.angle_gamma   90.00
#
_symmetry.space_group_name_H-M   'P 1'
#
loop_
_entity.id
_entity.type
_entity.pdbx_description
1 polymer ?
#
loop_
_entity_poly.entity_id
_entity_poly.type
_entity_poly.pdbx_seq_one_letter_code
_entity_poly.pdbx_strand_id
1 'polypeptide(L)'
;FDISDSNNIVALKTIQPGEELTYDYNFLETEPSLTRGMQCKCETKSCVGVLNFDRYRDPEFQEKYLMYMSPYVQQRIRELKSKWYSGKCFTRTTSDPKIHSLHALERIAAGEIVAKFSGPIAVESHFIQHSDVPTCFVNHKKEVIAFAALPYEAEITLNYNKVLS
;
A
#
# COMPACT_ATOMS: atom_id res chain seq x y z
N PHE A 1 29.23 6.79 9.40
CA PHE A 1 28.21 6.46 8.40
C PHE A 1 26.94 6.13 9.14
N ASP A 2 25.88 6.90 8.93
CA ASP A 2 24.58 6.66 9.55
C ASP A 2 23.68 5.95 8.53
N ILE A 3 23.26 4.72 8.86
CA ILE A 3 22.40 3.90 8.00
C ILE A 3 20.95 4.40 7.98
N SER A 4 20.59 5.29 8.89
CA SER A 4 19.24 5.86 9.01
C SER A 4 19.00 7.10 8.14
N ASP A 5 20.04 7.65 7.51
CA ASP A 5 19.91 8.75 6.56
C ASP A 5 19.29 8.25 5.25
N SER A 6 18.17 8.86 4.84
CA SER A 6 17.40 8.51 3.65
C SER A 6 18.16 8.62 2.32
N ASN A 7 19.27 9.35 2.29
CA ASN A 7 20.07 9.52 1.07
C ASN A 7 21.18 8.47 0.92
N ASN A 8 21.29 7.54 1.85
CA ASN A 8 22.34 6.52 1.83
C ASN A 8 21.84 5.19 1.25
N ILE A 9 22.65 4.61 0.37
CA ILE A 9 22.51 3.22 -0.08
C ILE A 9 23.58 2.39 0.61
N VAL A 10 23.18 1.27 1.19
CA VAL A 10 24.08 0.37 1.94
C VAL A 10 24.15 -0.99 1.27
N ALA A 11 25.34 -1.59 1.28
CA ALA A 11 25.54 -2.92 0.77
C ALA A 11 25.02 -3.96 1.77
N LEU A 12 24.12 -4.86 1.33
CA LEU A 12 23.61 -5.97 2.14
C LEU A 12 24.52 -7.20 2.14
N LYS A 13 25.55 -7.19 1.29
CA LYS A 13 26.55 -8.23 1.14
C LYS A 13 27.88 -7.60 0.71
N THR A 14 28.96 -8.35 0.83
CA THR A 14 30.23 -7.98 0.20
C THR A 14 30.07 -7.90 -1.32
N ILE A 15 30.57 -6.81 -1.91
CA ILE A 15 30.56 -6.55 -3.35
C ILE A 15 31.96 -6.83 -3.90
N GLN A 16 32.06 -7.64 -4.94
CA GLN A 16 33.36 -7.95 -5.57
C GLN A 16 33.77 -6.89 -6.60
N PRO A 17 35.08 -6.70 -6.86
CA PRO A 17 35.53 -5.82 -7.95
C PRO A 17 34.93 -6.23 -9.30
N GLY A 18 34.32 -5.27 -10.01
CA GLY A 18 33.67 -5.51 -11.30
C GLY A 18 32.26 -6.10 -11.23
N GLU A 19 31.72 -6.33 -10.02
CA GLU A 19 30.33 -6.74 -9.84
C GLU A 19 29.36 -5.59 -10.15
N GLU A 20 28.29 -5.88 -10.89
CA GLU A 20 27.22 -4.92 -11.13
C GLU A 20 26.47 -4.60 -9.83
N LEU A 21 26.26 -3.31 -9.56
CA LEU A 21 25.49 -2.87 -8.40
C LEU A 21 24.00 -2.96 -8.70
N THR A 22 23.29 -3.74 -7.89
CA THR A 22 21.84 -3.86 -7.93
C THR A 22 21.22 -3.45 -6.60
N TYR A 23 20.03 -2.85 -6.63
CA TYR A 23 19.24 -2.58 -5.43
C TYR A 23 17.82 -3.13 -5.60
N ASP A 24 17.17 -3.46 -4.47
CA ASP A 24 15.79 -3.98 -4.47
C ASP A 24 14.80 -2.81 -4.38
N TYR A 25 13.97 -2.65 -5.41
CA TYR A 25 12.92 -1.62 -5.43
C TYR A 25 11.93 -1.71 -4.26
N ASN A 26 11.73 -2.90 -3.68
CA ASN A 26 10.86 -3.07 -2.50
C ASN A 26 11.38 -2.34 -1.26
N PHE A 27 12.64 -1.88 -1.26
CA PHE A 27 13.21 -1.11 -0.16
C PHE A 27 12.89 0.38 -0.28
N LEU A 28 12.39 0.82 -1.44
CA LEU A 28 12.17 2.23 -1.75
C LEU A 28 10.71 2.56 -2.03
N GLU A 29 9.95 1.63 -2.61
CA GLU A 29 8.59 1.87 -3.12
C GLU A 29 7.55 0.91 -2.54
N THR A 30 6.32 1.41 -2.36
CA THR A 30 5.14 0.65 -1.91
C THR A 30 3.93 0.78 -2.83
N GLU A 31 4.02 1.62 -3.86
CA GLU A 31 2.95 1.94 -4.80
C GLU A 31 2.99 1.02 -6.03
N PRO A 32 2.00 0.12 -6.21
CA PRO A 32 1.99 -0.82 -7.32
C PRO A 32 1.76 -0.15 -8.69
N SER A 33 1.11 1.01 -8.75
CA SER A 33 0.68 1.66 -10.00
C SER A 33 1.82 2.12 -10.91
N LEU A 34 3.05 2.26 -10.40
CA LEU A 34 4.15 2.76 -11.22
C LEU A 34 4.69 1.71 -12.20
N THR A 35 4.82 0.45 -11.75
CA THR A 35 5.53 -0.59 -12.50
C THR A 35 5.14 -2.03 -12.12
N ARG A 36 3.97 -2.27 -11.49
CA ARG A 36 3.54 -3.63 -11.12
C ARG A 36 3.51 -4.55 -12.34
N GLY A 37 3.95 -5.79 -12.14
CA GLY A 37 3.97 -6.80 -13.20
C GLY A 37 5.31 -6.90 -13.92
N MET A 38 6.26 -6.00 -13.62
CA MET A 38 7.62 -6.13 -14.13
C MET A 38 8.28 -7.43 -13.68
N GLN A 39 8.86 -8.16 -14.63
CA GLN A 39 9.66 -9.33 -14.33
C GLN A 39 10.99 -8.92 -13.71
N CYS A 40 11.28 -9.45 -12.53
CA CYS A 40 12.55 -9.26 -11.86
C CYS A 40 13.64 -10.05 -12.60
N LYS A 41 14.76 -9.37 -12.90
CA LYS A 41 15.91 -9.94 -13.61
C LYS A 41 17.14 -10.11 -12.73
N CYS A 42 16.97 -10.18 -11.41
CA CYS A 42 18.11 -10.28 -10.48
C CYS A 42 18.73 -11.69 -10.43
N GLU A 43 18.05 -12.70 -10.98
CA GLU A 43 18.50 -14.11 -11.08
C GLU A 43 18.91 -14.77 -9.74
N THR A 44 18.59 -14.14 -8.61
CA THR A 44 18.90 -14.68 -7.29
C THR A 44 17.98 -15.85 -6.91
N LYS A 45 18.45 -16.74 -6.03
CA LYS A 45 17.61 -17.85 -5.50
C LYS A 45 16.39 -17.37 -4.71
N SER A 46 16.45 -16.16 -4.14
CA SER A 46 15.36 -15.52 -3.41
C SER A 46 14.59 -14.51 -4.28
N CYS A 47 14.66 -14.64 -5.61
CA CYS A 47 13.99 -13.74 -6.54
C CYS A 47 12.46 -13.79 -6.33
N VAL A 48 11.84 -12.63 -6.35
CA VAL A 48 10.38 -12.45 -6.21
C VAL A 48 9.61 -12.79 -7.49
N GLY A 49 10.33 -12.94 -8.61
CA GLY A 49 9.79 -13.21 -9.94
C GLY A 49 9.11 -11.98 -10.56
N VAL A 50 8.09 -11.45 -9.91
CA VAL A 50 7.32 -10.30 -10.38
C VAL A 50 7.31 -9.21 -9.30
N LEU A 51 7.63 -7.99 -9.70
CA LEU A 51 7.56 -6.83 -8.82
C LEU A 51 6.10 -6.42 -8.62
N ASN A 52 5.57 -6.64 -7.41
CA ASN A 52 4.22 -6.27 -7.00
C ASN A 52 4.19 -5.09 -6.02
N PHE A 53 5.34 -4.66 -5.50
CA PHE A 53 5.49 -3.54 -4.55
C PHE A 53 4.68 -3.74 -3.24
N ASP A 54 4.42 -4.99 -2.88
CA ASP A 54 3.66 -5.39 -1.69
C ASP A 54 4.50 -6.14 -0.66
N ARG A 55 5.78 -6.42 -0.93
CA ARG A 55 6.67 -7.16 -0.01
C ARG A 55 6.82 -6.51 1.35
N TYR A 56 6.69 -5.20 1.44
CA TYR A 56 6.70 -4.51 2.74
C TYR A 56 5.56 -4.98 3.67
N ARG A 57 4.52 -5.67 3.16
CA ARG A 57 3.44 -6.29 3.95
C ARG A 57 3.81 -7.65 4.56
N ASP A 58 4.86 -8.31 4.06
CA ASP A 58 5.33 -9.63 4.53
C ASP A 58 6.08 -9.47 5.87
N PRO A 59 5.59 -10.06 6.98
CA PRO A 59 6.23 -9.92 8.29
C PRO A 59 7.67 -10.43 8.34
N GLU A 60 8.00 -11.52 7.63
CA GLU A 60 9.37 -12.06 7.60
C GLU A 60 10.31 -11.11 6.86
N PHE A 61 9.81 -10.47 5.79
CA PHE A 61 10.55 -9.45 5.05
C PHE A 61 10.77 -8.19 5.90
N GLN A 62 9.76 -7.77 6.66
CA GLN A 62 9.90 -6.67 7.62
C GLN A 62 10.96 -6.98 8.67
N GLU A 63 10.87 -8.12 9.35
CA GLU A 63 11.81 -8.50 10.42
C GLU A 63 13.27 -8.48 9.93
N LYS A 64 13.50 -8.99 8.72
CA LYS A 64 14.85 -9.10 8.16
C LYS A 64 15.41 -7.78 7.63
N TYR A 65 14.57 -6.93 7.04
CA TYR A 65 15.05 -5.81 6.23
C TYR A 65 14.60 -4.41 6.66
N LEU A 66 13.73 -4.27 7.67
CA LEU A 66 13.12 -2.99 8.05
C LEU A 66 14.13 -1.84 8.19
N MET A 67 15.29 -2.10 8.80
CA MET A 67 16.32 -1.08 9.04
C MET A 67 17.03 -0.58 7.77
N TYR A 68 16.93 -1.31 6.66
CA TYR A 68 17.56 -0.97 5.38
C TYR A 68 16.58 -0.33 4.39
N MET A 69 15.29 -0.29 4.72
CA MET A 69 14.27 0.32 3.88
C MET A 69 14.27 1.85 4.04
N SER A 70 13.82 2.56 3.01
CA SER A 70 13.67 4.01 3.06
C SER A 70 12.72 4.43 4.19
N PRO A 71 12.88 5.63 4.78
CA PRO A 71 11.95 6.13 5.80
C PRO A 71 10.49 6.13 5.33
N TYR A 72 10.26 6.32 4.03
CA TYR A 72 8.95 6.19 3.40
C TYR A 72 8.39 4.77 3.58
N VAL A 73 9.09 3.72 3.13
CA VAL A 73 8.61 2.33 3.28
C VAL A 73 8.44 1.95 4.76
N GLN A 74 9.36 2.36 5.63
CA GLN A 74 9.22 2.14 7.08
C GLN A 74 7.96 2.80 7.65
N GLN A 75 7.64 4.01 7.21
CA GLN A 75 6.40 4.72 7.59
C GLN A 75 5.16 3.96 7.13
N ARG A 76 5.17 3.46 5.89
CA ARG A 76 4.09 2.63 5.34
C ARG A 76 3.89 1.33 6.14
N ILE A 77 4.98 0.69 6.60
CA ILE A 77 4.90 -0.49 7.49
C ILE A 77 4.25 -0.14 8.83
N ARG A 78 4.58 1.01 9.43
CA ARG A 78 3.94 1.46 10.67
C ARG A 78 2.44 1.67 10.48
N GLU A 79 2.03 2.27 9.37
CA GLU A 79 0.62 2.49 9.02
C GLU A 79 -0.16 1.18 8.83
N LEU A 80 0.49 0.11 8.33
CA LEU A 80 -0.16 -1.21 8.23
C LEU A 80 -0.61 -1.76 9.58
N LYS A 81 0.11 -1.44 10.66
CA LYS A 81 -0.18 -1.94 12.02
C LYS A 81 -1.40 -1.27 12.67
N SER A 82 -1.70 -0.03 12.26
CA SER A 82 -2.81 0.78 12.79
C SER A 82 -3.92 1.02 11.77
N LYS A 83 -3.91 0.32 10.62
CA LYS A 83 -4.89 0.54 9.56
C LYS A 83 -6.31 0.20 10.04
N TRP A 84 -7.23 1.06 9.67
CA TRP A 84 -8.67 0.91 9.87
C TRP A 84 -9.36 0.28 8.64
N TYR A 85 -8.59 -0.07 7.61
CA TYR A 85 -9.05 -0.68 6.36
C TYR A 85 -8.46 -2.08 6.14
N SER A 86 -9.09 -2.87 5.26
CA SER A 86 -8.77 -4.26 4.98
C SER A 86 -7.33 -4.46 4.46
N GLY A 87 -6.73 -5.61 4.75
CA GLY A 87 -5.47 -6.04 4.12
C GLY A 87 -5.53 -6.14 2.60
N LYS A 88 -6.74 -6.25 2.05
CA LYS A 88 -7.03 -6.24 0.61
C LYS A 88 -7.00 -4.85 -0.01
N CYS A 89 -6.64 -3.82 0.75
CA CYS A 89 -6.53 -2.47 0.23
C CYS A 89 -5.11 -1.91 0.35
N PHE A 90 -4.82 -0.92 -0.49
CA PHE A 90 -3.61 -0.10 -0.44
C PHE A 90 -3.99 1.35 -0.69
N THR A 91 -3.15 2.28 -0.24
CA THR A 91 -3.33 3.71 -0.57
C THR A 91 -2.45 4.08 -1.74
N ARG A 92 -2.96 4.94 -2.62
CA ARG A 92 -2.28 5.47 -3.79
C ARG A 92 -2.25 6.99 -3.73
N THR A 93 -1.13 7.60 -4.10
CA THR A 93 -1.06 9.06 -4.19
C THR A 93 -1.87 9.53 -5.40
N THR A 94 -2.68 10.58 -5.22
CA THR A 94 -3.43 11.17 -6.33
C THR A 94 -2.52 12.11 -7.15
N SER A 95 -3.09 12.85 -8.11
CA SER A 95 -2.37 13.93 -8.78
C SER A 95 -1.90 15.04 -7.82
N ASP A 96 -2.59 15.22 -6.69
CA ASP A 96 -2.08 16.03 -5.58
C ASP A 96 -1.26 15.12 -4.65
N PRO A 97 0.05 15.41 -4.46
CA PRO A 97 0.93 14.59 -3.63
C PRO A 97 0.53 14.55 -2.15
N LYS A 98 -0.34 15.46 -1.70
CA LYS A 98 -0.85 15.50 -0.32
C LYS A 98 -2.11 14.66 -0.12
N ILE A 99 -2.73 14.20 -1.20
CA ILE A 99 -3.99 13.46 -1.15
C ILE A 99 -3.73 12.01 -1.55
N HIS A 100 -4.22 11.09 -0.72
CA HIS A 100 -4.19 9.66 -1.01
C HIS A 100 -5.60 9.10 -1.19
N SER A 101 -5.72 8.16 -2.11
CA SER A 101 -6.93 7.40 -2.44
C SER A 101 -6.76 5.94 -1.98
N LEU A 102 -7.86 5.26 -1.63
CA LEU A 102 -7.85 3.86 -1.22
C LEU A 102 -8.25 2.97 -2.38
N HIS A 103 -7.47 1.92 -2.65
CA HIS A 103 -7.65 1.02 -3.80
C HIS A 103 -7.60 -0.45 -3.38
N ALA A 104 -8.27 -1.29 -4.16
CA ALA A 104 -8.24 -2.74 -4.00
C ALA A 104 -6.87 -3.32 -4.44
N LEU A 105 -6.15 -3.96 -3.52
CA LEU A 105 -4.87 -4.64 -3.78
C LEU A 105 -5.06 -5.99 -4.48
N GLU A 106 -6.21 -6.61 -4.26
CA GLU A 106 -6.68 -7.83 -4.87
C GLU A 106 -8.21 -7.78 -5.01
N ARG A 107 -8.83 -8.83 -5.56
CA ARG A 107 -10.28 -8.87 -5.72
C ARG A 107 -10.98 -8.80 -4.35
N ILE A 108 -11.93 -7.89 -4.22
CA ILE A 108 -12.82 -7.75 -3.07
C ILE A 108 -14.20 -8.25 -3.48
N ALA A 109 -14.83 -9.12 -2.70
CA ALA A 109 -16.16 -9.64 -3.02
C ALA A 109 -17.27 -8.62 -2.73
N ALA A 110 -18.41 -8.75 -3.41
CA ALA A 110 -19.60 -7.98 -3.06
C ALA A 110 -20.03 -8.31 -1.62
N GLY A 111 -20.39 -7.29 -0.84
CA GLY A 111 -20.75 -7.44 0.57
C GLY A 111 -19.57 -7.59 1.54
N GLU A 112 -18.32 -7.60 1.05
CA GLU A 112 -17.14 -7.66 1.90
C GLU A 112 -16.88 -6.31 2.58
N ILE A 113 -16.50 -6.33 3.86
CA ILE A 113 -16.12 -5.14 4.62
C ILE A 113 -14.71 -4.72 4.20
N VAL A 114 -14.58 -3.53 3.64
CA VAL A 114 -13.29 -2.97 3.19
C VAL A 114 -12.66 -2.04 4.22
N ALA A 115 -13.45 -1.48 5.14
CA ALA A 115 -12.95 -0.65 6.22
C ALA A 115 -13.94 -0.52 7.38
N LYS A 116 -13.44 -0.14 8.56
CA LYS A 116 -14.25 0.08 9.76
C LYS A 116 -13.78 1.31 10.52
N PHE A 117 -14.68 2.23 10.78
CA PHE A 117 -14.38 3.46 11.53
C PHE A 117 -14.83 3.35 12.99
N SER A 118 -14.03 3.93 13.90
CA SER A 118 -14.40 4.12 15.31
C SER A 118 -14.97 5.51 15.61
N GLY A 119 -14.66 6.52 14.77
CA GLY A 119 -15.06 7.92 14.93
C GLY A 119 -16.05 8.42 13.88
N PRO A 120 -16.23 9.75 13.75
CA PRO A 120 -16.93 10.36 12.61
C PRO A 120 -16.27 9.97 11.27
N ILE A 121 -17.07 9.91 10.21
CA ILE A 121 -16.59 9.59 8.85
C ILE A 121 -16.67 10.88 8.03
N ALA A 122 -15.53 11.54 7.86
CA ALA A 122 -15.42 12.78 7.10
C ALA A 122 -14.30 12.64 6.05
N VAL A 123 -14.50 13.23 4.87
CA VAL A 123 -13.62 13.01 3.70
C VAL A 123 -12.15 13.34 4.00
N GLU A 124 -11.91 14.34 4.84
CA GLU A 124 -10.61 14.84 5.28
C GLU A 124 -9.90 13.92 6.29
N SER A 125 -10.60 12.94 6.86
CA SER A 125 -10.09 12.11 7.96
C SER A 125 -9.47 10.78 7.53
N HIS A 126 -9.49 10.48 6.22
CA HIS A 126 -9.17 9.15 5.70
C HIS A 126 -8.86 9.18 4.19
N PHE A 127 -8.60 8.01 3.60
CA PHE A 127 -8.18 7.88 2.20
C PHE A 127 -9.30 7.53 1.21
N ILE A 128 -10.55 7.45 1.65
CA ILE A 128 -11.69 7.12 0.77
C ILE A 128 -12.23 8.41 0.16
N GLN A 129 -12.32 8.46 -1.17
CA GLN A 129 -12.72 9.66 -1.92
C GLN A 129 -14.24 9.74 -2.12
N HIS A 130 -14.75 10.94 -2.38
CA HIS A 130 -16.16 11.16 -2.73
C HIS A 130 -16.46 10.72 -4.17
N SER A 131 -17.59 10.05 -4.37
CA SER A 131 -18.17 9.79 -5.68
C SER A 131 -19.70 9.79 -5.61
N ASP A 132 -20.37 10.40 -6.59
CA ASP A 132 -21.83 10.32 -6.71
C ASP A 132 -22.30 8.92 -7.16
N VAL A 133 -21.39 8.13 -7.76
CA VAL A 133 -21.56 6.72 -8.12
C VAL A 133 -20.54 5.88 -7.33
N PRO A 134 -20.76 5.69 -6.03
CA PRO A 134 -19.76 5.09 -5.14
C PRO A 134 -19.60 3.58 -5.34
N THR A 135 -18.40 3.06 -5.06
CA THR A 135 -18.12 1.61 -5.08
C THR A 135 -18.48 0.92 -3.77
N CYS A 136 -18.63 1.69 -2.68
CA CYS A 136 -18.99 1.19 -1.36
C CYS A 136 -20.10 2.02 -0.69
N PHE A 137 -20.74 1.44 0.32
CA PHE A 137 -21.61 2.15 1.27
C PHE A 137 -21.14 1.97 2.70
N VAL A 138 -21.66 2.81 3.60
CA VAL A 138 -21.45 2.69 5.04
C VAL A 138 -22.73 2.17 5.69
N ASN A 139 -22.61 1.18 6.58
CA ASN A 139 -23.74 0.71 7.39
C ASN A 139 -23.84 1.44 8.75
N HIS A 140 -24.88 1.15 9.54
CA HIS A 140 -25.08 1.73 10.87
C HIS A 140 -23.97 1.42 11.89
N LYS A 141 -23.11 0.43 11.62
CA LYS A 141 -21.94 0.07 12.45
C LYS A 141 -20.66 0.76 11.99
N LYS A 142 -20.76 1.71 11.05
CA LYS A 142 -19.61 2.42 10.46
C LYS A 142 -18.64 1.49 9.72
N GLU A 143 -19.17 0.42 9.14
CA GLU A 143 -18.44 -0.50 8.27
C GLU A 143 -18.66 -0.07 6.82
N VAL A 144 -17.56 0.08 6.08
CA VAL A 144 -17.54 0.34 4.64
C VAL A 144 -17.63 -0.99 3.92
N ILE A 145 -18.65 -1.16 3.08
CA ILE A 145 -18.99 -2.43 2.44
C ILE A 145 -19.06 -2.25 0.93
N ALA A 146 -18.42 -3.14 0.18
CA ALA A 146 -18.45 -3.12 -1.28
C ALA A 146 -19.85 -3.46 -1.84
N PHE A 147 -20.38 -2.63 -2.75
CA PHE A 147 -21.68 -2.88 -3.40
C PHE A 147 -21.63 -4.09 -4.34
N ALA A 148 -20.52 -4.23 -5.05
CA ALA A 148 -20.28 -5.25 -6.05
C ALA A 148 -18.85 -5.79 -5.89
N ALA A 149 -18.51 -6.85 -6.62
CA ALA A 149 -17.15 -7.33 -6.64
C ALA A 149 -16.23 -6.25 -7.24
N LEU A 150 -15.19 -5.86 -6.51
CA LEU A 150 -14.22 -4.87 -6.95
C LEU A 150 -13.00 -5.60 -7.53
N PRO A 151 -12.62 -5.32 -8.78
CA PRO A 151 -11.38 -5.86 -9.34
C PRO A 151 -10.16 -5.22 -8.68
N TYR A 152 -9.00 -5.76 -9.01
CA TYR A 152 -7.72 -5.14 -8.69
C TYR A 152 -7.69 -3.66 -9.14
N GLU A 153 -7.10 -2.78 -8.31
CA GLU A 153 -7.00 -1.32 -8.48
C GLU A 153 -8.29 -0.52 -8.48
N ALA A 154 -9.46 -1.16 -8.36
CA ALA A 154 -10.70 -0.45 -8.17
C ALA A 154 -10.61 0.49 -6.97
N GLU A 155 -11.00 1.75 -7.18
CA GLU A 155 -11.00 2.75 -6.12
C GLU A 155 -12.16 2.50 -5.15
N ILE A 156 -11.88 2.58 -3.86
CA ILE A 156 -12.88 2.53 -2.80
C ILE A 156 -13.38 3.97 -2.63
N THR A 157 -14.64 4.19 -2.98
CA THR A 157 -15.29 5.50 -2.93
C THR A 157 -16.61 5.43 -2.16
N LEU A 158 -16.98 6.55 -1.54
CA LEU A 158 -18.22 6.73 -0.82
C LEU A 158 -18.97 7.95 -1.37
N ASN A 159 -20.30 7.97 -1.23
CA ASN A 159 -21.09 9.17 -1.49
C ASN A 159 -21.32 9.90 -0.17
N TYR A 160 -20.50 10.90 0.17
CA TYR A 160 -20.55 11.59 1.46
C TYR A 160 -21.86 12.34 1.70
N ASN A 161 -22.57 12.74 0.64
CA ASN A 161 -23.92 13.31 0.75
C ASN A 161 -24.94 12.31 1.33
N LYS A 162 -24.60 11.01 1.33
CA LYS A 162 -25.43 9.91 1.86
C LYS A 162 -24.81 9.21 3.07
N VAL A 163 -23.58 9.58 3.47
CA VAL A 163 -22.87 8.98 4.62
C VAL A 163 -23.29 9.63 5.95
N LEU A 164 -24.19 10.63 5.90
CA LEU A 164 -24.72 11.46 6.99
C LEU A 164 -24.49 10.94 8.44
N SER A 165 -23.69 11.75 9.15
CA SER A 165 -23.71 12.07 10.60
C SER A 165 -24.19 11.02 11.60
#